data_AF-A0A2N0X828-F1
#
_entry.id   AF-A0A2N0X828-F1
#
_cell.length_a   1.000
_cell.length_b   1.000
_cell.length_c   1.000
_cell.angle_alpha   90.00
_cell.angle_beta   90.00
_cell.angle_gamma   90.00
#
_symmetry.space_group_name_H-M   'P 1'
#
loop_
_entity.id
_entity.type
_entity.pdbx_description
1 polymer ?
#
loop_
_entity_poly.entity_id
_entity_poly.type
_entity_poly.pdbx_seq_one_letter_code
_entity_poly.pdbx_strand_id
1 'polypeptide(L)'
;MVTQGILITPDFTLRTVSVALGELREGSAIPVALDESTSYLAYPVEEGGVPNPAASLAKNRQATGNPAFLADPTAALRGDVVCVRADGEDATEANERAAAEVVRAARAYCEDYPEEYALWRSAAGR
;
A
#
# COMPACT_ATOMS: atom_id res chain seq x y z
N MET A 1 -6.99 -15.70 -13.80
CA MET A 1 -8.14 -15.30 -12.96
C MET A 1 -8.14 -13.78 -12.88
N VAL A 2 -9.31 -13.15 -13.06
CA VAL A 2 -9.47 -11.69 -12.89
C VAL A 2 -10.19 -11.45 -11.58
N THR A 3 -9.71 -10.51 -10.77
CA THR A 3 -10.31 -10.12 -9.48
C THR A 3 -10.33 -8.61 -9.32
N GLN A 4 -11.20 -8.09 -8.48
CA GLN A 4 -11.21 -6.69 -8.06
C GLN A 4 -10.16 -6.44 -6.97
N GLY A 5 -9.19 -5.59 -7.28
CA GLY A 5 -8.19 -5.08 -6.34
C GLY A 5 -8.40 -3.60 -6.04
N ILE A 6 -7.61 -3.09 -5.09
CA ILE A 6 -7.59 -1.70 -4.68
C ILE A 6 -6.26 -1.10 -5.11
N LEU A 7 -6.30 -0.11 -5.99
CA LEU A 7 -5.13 0.67 -6.35
C LEU A 7 -4.92 1.80 -5.35
N ILE A 8 -3.70 1.90 -4.83
CA ILE A 8 -3.23 2.97 -3.97
C ILE A 8 -2.04 3.64 -4.65
N THR A 9 -2.16 4.94 -4.87
CA THR A 9 -1.14 5.75 -5.55
C THR A 9 -0.33 6.58 -4.55
N PRO A 10 0.87 7.06 -4.91
CA PRO A 10 1.70 7.88 -4.02
C PRO A 10 1.09 9.23 -3.64
N ASP A 11 0.13 9.74 -4.41
CA ASP A 11 -0.55 11.03 -4.18
C ASP A 11 -1.81 10.90 -3.31
N PHE A 12 -2.00 9.74 -2.68
CA PHE A 12 -3.16 9.39 -1.85
C PHE A 12 -4.46 9.20 -2.63
N THR A 13 -4.41 9.00 -3.95
CA THR A 13 -5.57 8.52 -4.71
C THR A 13 -5.80 7.03 -4.48
N LEU A 14 -7.07 6.65 -4.30
CA LEU A 14 -7.53 5.29 -4.13
C LEU A 14 -8.65 4.98 -5.14
N ARG A 15 -8.60 3.82 -5.79
CA ARG A 15 -9.68 3.33 -6.68
C ARG A 15 -9.70 1.82 -6.81
N THR A 16 -10.87 1.26 -7.07
CA THR A 16 -11.05 -0.17 -7.37
C THR A 16 -10.67 -0.44 -8.82
N VAL A 17 -9.97 -1.54 -9.07
CA VAL A 17 -9.45 -1.92 -10.38
C VAL A 17 -9.64 -3.41 -10.62
N SER A 18 -9.97 -3.79 -11.86
CA SER A 18 -9.94 -5.17 -12.30
C SER A 18 -8.50 -5.61 -12.61
N VAL A 19 -8.06 -6.72 -12.04
CA VAL A 19 -6.67 -7.18 -12.13
C VAL A 19 -6.64 -8.64 -12.53
N ALA A 20 -5.86 -8.98 -13.56
CA ALA A 20 -5.57 -10.36 -13.90
C ALA A 20 -4.39 -10.85 -13.05
N LEU A 21 -4.66 -11.67 -12.02
CA LEU A 21 -3.60 -12.15 -11.11
C LEU A 21 -2.47 -12.90 -11.83
N GLY A 22 -2.77 -13.56 -12.96
CA GLY A 22 -1.76 -14.26 -13.77
C GLY A 22 -0.83 -13.34 -14.55
N GLU A 23 -1.17 -12.05 -14.65
CA GLU A 23 -0.30 -11.02 -15.25
C GLU A 23 0.54 -10.31 -14.17
N LEU A 24 0.20 -10.47 -12.89
CA LEU A 24 1.00 -9.97 -11.78
C LEU A 24 2.22 -10.86 -11.57
N ARG A 25 3.40 -10.25 -11.43
CA ARG A 25 4.64 -10.99 -11.16
C ARG A 25 4.57 -11.63 -9.77
N GLU A 26 4.58 -12.97 -9.70
CA GLU A 26 4.55 -13.73 -8.42
C GLU A 26 5.68 -13.35 -7.45
N GLY A 27 6.84 -12.88 -7.96
CA GLY A 27 7.96 -12.40 -7.13
C GLY A 27 7.83 -10.96 -6.62
N SER A 28 6.79 -10.22 -7.04
CA SER A 28 6.55 -8.82 -6.65
C SER A 28 5.44 -8.68 -5.61
N ALA A 29 4.81 -9.80 -5.20
CA ALA A 29 3.77 -9.82 -4.18
C ALA A 29 4.35 -9.53 -2.80
N ILE A 30 3.91 -8.44 -2.18
CA ILE A 30 4.36 -8.01 -0.87
C ILE A 30 3.18 -8.08 0.10
N PRO A 31 3.26 -8.86 1.20
CA PRO A 31 2.19 -8.91 2.19
C PRO A 31 1.95 -7.53 2.81
N VAL A 32 0.68 -7.11 2.87
CA VAL A 32 0.26 -5.85 3.50
C VAL A 32 -1.02 -6.04 4.30
N ALA A 33 -1.25 -5.14 5.27
CA ALA A 33 -2.45 -5.12 6.09
C ALA A 33 -3.20 -3.80 5.88
N LEU A 34 -4.41 -3.89 5.32
CA LEU A 34 -5.33 -2.75 5.22
C LEU A 34 -6.29 -2.71 6.41
N ASP A 35 -6.63 -3.89 6.95
CA ASP A 35 -7.43 -4.09 8.15
C ASP A 35 -6.76 -5.16 9.05
N GLU A 36 -7.47 -5.64 10.08
CA GLU A 36 -6.96 -6.63 11.03
C GLU A 36 -7.27 -8.09 10.68
N SER A 37 -8.23 -8.33 9.79
CA SER A 37 -8.83 -9.66 9.58
C SER A 37 -8.58 -10.23 8.18
N THR A 38 -8.18 -9.39 7.23
CA THR A 38 -8.06 -9.73 5.81
C THR A 38 -6.59 -9.65 5.41
N SER A 39 -6.10 -10.74 4.82
CA SER A 39 -4.76 -10.79 4.25
C SER A 39 -4.75 -10.21 2.84
N TYR A 40 -3.81 -9.30 2.56
CA TYR A 40 -3.65 -8.71 1.23
C TYR A 40 -2.25 -8.93 0.69
N LEU A 41 -2.18 -9.00 -0.64
CA LEU A 41 -0.93 -8.96 -1.40
C LEU A 41 -0.90 -7.67 -2.21
N ALA A 42 0.16 -6.89 -2.00
CA ALA A 42 0.45 -5.67 -2.73
C ALA A 42 1.37 -5.97 -3.91
N TYR A 43 1.03 -5.41 -5.08
CA TYR A 43 1.78 -5.54 -6.31
C TYR A 43 2.12 -4.15 -6.83
N PRO A 44 3.40 -3.75 -6.78
CA PRO A 44 3.86 -2.55 -7.49
C PRO A 44 3.55 -2.68 -8.98
N VAL A 45 2.92 -1.66 -9.55
CA VAL A 45 2.52 -1.63 -10.98
C VAL A 45 3.72 -1.35 -11.88
N GLU A 46 4.71 -0.61 -11.37
CA GLU A 46 5.92 -0.24 -12.09
C GLU A 46 7.16 -0.41 -11.21
N GLU A 47 8.30 -0.66 -11.85
CA GLU A 47 9.58 -0.80 -11.17
C GLU A 47 10.21 0.60 -11.02
N GLY A 48 10.26 1.10 -9.79
CA GLY A 48 10.73 2.45 -9.48
C GLY A 48 9.59 3.41 -9.13
N GLY A 49 9.79 4.70 -9.36
CA GLY A 49 8.83 5.74 -8.98
C GLY A 49 9.06 6.32 -7.59
N VAL A 50 8.21 7.29 -7.24
CA VAL A 50 8.26 7.95 -5.93
C VAL A 50 7.79 7.01 -4.83
N PRO A 51 8.33 7.10 -3.60
CA PRO A 51 7.83 6.31 -2.47
C PRO A 51 6.33 6.52 -2.25
N ASN A 52 5.60 5.43 -2.06
CA ASN A 52 4.16 5.40 -1.79
C ASN A 52 3.94 5.28 -0.27
N PRO A 53 3.56 6.37 0.42
CA PRO A 53 3.48 6.38 1.88
C PRO A 53 2.36 5.45 2.38
N ALA A 54 1.19 5.48 1.73
CA ALA A 54 0.04 4.68 2.15
C ALA A 54 0.28 3.17 2.00
N ALA A 55 0.83 2.74 0.85
CA ALA A 55 1.20 1.34 0.66
C ALA A 55 2.30 0.90 1.64
N SER A 56 3.31 1.75 1.85
CA SER A 56 4.38 1.47 2.82
C SER A 56 3.86 1.37 4.26
N LEU A 57 2.88 2.20 4.63
CA LEU A 57 2.22 2.13 5.93
C LEU A 57 1.47 0.79 6.11
N ALA A 58 0.76 0.35 5.07
CA ALA A 58 0.07 -0.95 5.07
C ALA A 58 1.06 -2.13 5.22
N LYS A 59 2.22 -2.05 4.55
CA LYS A 59 3.32 -3.01 4.71
C LYS A 59 3.88 -3.00 6.13
N ASN A 60 4.09 -1.82 6.71
CA ASN A 60 4.61 -1.68 8.07
C ASN A 60 3.63 -2.24 9.11
N ARG A 61 2.34 -1.98 8.93
CA ARG A 61 1.28 -2.56 9.77
C ARG A 61 1.33 -4.09 9.73
N GLN A 62 1.49 -4.69 8.55
CA GLN A 62 1.63 -6.15 8.43
C GLN A 62 2.85 -6.68 9.18
N ALA A 63 3.99 -5.98 9.11
CA ALA A 63 5.23 -6.43 9.72
C ALA A 63 5.29 -6.22 11.24
N THR A 64 4.63 -5.17 11.77
CA THR A 64 4.83 -4.70 13.15
C THR A 64 3.55 -4.66 13.98
N GLY A 65 2.38 -4.78 13.36
CA GLY A 65 1.07 -4.54 13.98
C GLY A 65 0.79 -3.05 14.28
N ASN A 66 1.71 -2.13 13.95
CA ASN A 66 1.58 -0.72 14.29
C ASN A 66 1.47 0.16 13.03
N PRO A 67 0.30 0.79 12.77
CA PRO A 67 0.11 1.69 11.64
C PRO A 67 0.43 3.17 11.95
N ALA A 68 1.13 3.49 13.05
CA ALA A 68 1.29 4.88 13.50
C ALA A 68 2.39 5.67 12.79
N PHE A 69 3.33 5.03 12.08
CA PHE A 69 4.46 5.73 11.46
C PHE A 69 5.03 5.01 10.23
N LEU A 70 5.73 5.77 9.39
CA LEU A 70 6.49 5.24 8.26
C LEU A 70 7.85 4.70 8.76
N ALA A 71 7.95 3.37 8.83
CA ALA A 71 9.19 2.65 9.09
C ALA A 71 9.97 2.34 7.79
N ASP A 72 11.23 1.92 7.97
CA ASP A 72 12.14 1.40 6.94
C ASP A 72 12.00 2.04 5.55
N PRO A 73 12.56 3.25 5.35
CA PRO A 73 12.48 3.93 4.06
C PRO A 73 13.14 3.14 2.92
N THR A 74 14.13 2.30 3.19
CA THR A 74 14.85 1.55 2.14
C THR A 74 13.99 0.45 1.53
N ALA A 75 13.00 -0.04 2.28
CA ALA A 75 12.05 -1.04 1.85
C ALA A 75 10.68 -0.45 1.48
N ALA A 76 10.60 0.87 1.26
CA ALA A 76 9.35 1.53 0.88
C ALA A 76 8.76 0.92 -0.41
N LEU A 77 7.45 0.72 -0.42
CA LEU A 77 6.73 0.46 -1.66
C LEU A 77 6.75 1.73 -2.50
N ARG A 78 6.98 1.59 -3.81
CA ARG A 78 7.16 2.71 -4.74
C ARG A 78 6.14 2.64 -5.87
N GLY A 79 5.81 3.83 -6.38
CA GLY A 79 4.85 4.00 -7.46
C GLY A 79 3.44 3.58 -7.06
N ASP A 80 2.64 3.33 -8.08
CA ASP A 80 1.29 2.81 -7.94
C ASP A 80 1.32 1.35 -7.46
N VAL A 81 0.49 1.02 -6.48
CA VAL A 81 0.46 -0.31 -5.85
C VAL A 81 -0.97 -0.83 -5.88
N VAL A 82 -1.14 -2.04 -6.42
CA VAL A 82 -2.42 -2.74 -6.43
C VAL A 82 -2.45 -3.75 -5.28
N CYS A 83 -3.39 -3.60 -4.38
CA CYS A 83 -3.66 -4.54 -3.29
C CYS A 83 -4.81 -5.47 -3.68
N VAL A 84 -4.58 -6.77 -3.65
CA VAL A 84 -5.62 -7.80 -3.85
C VAL A 84 -5.74 -8.65 -2.60
N ARG A 85 -6.91 -9.25 -2.37
CA ARG A 85 -7.08 -10.18 -1.26
C ARG A 85 -6.29 -11.46 -1.54
N ALA A 86 -5.62 -11.98 -0.52
CA ALA A 86 -4.76 -13.16 -0.65
C ALA A 86 -5.55 -14.46 -0.87
N ASP A 87 -6.83 -14.48 -0.53
CA ASP A 87 -7.76 -15.58 -0.83
C ASP A 87 -8.24 -15.59 -2.30
N GLY A 88 -7.91 -14.56 -3.07
CA GLY A 88 -8.30 -14.42 -4.47
C GLY A 88 -9.75 -13.97 -4.69
N GLU A 89 -10.46 -13.63 -3.62
CA GLU A 89 -11.79 -13.02 -3.72
C GLU A 89 -11.70 -11.54 -4.08
N ASP A 90 -12.79 -11.02 -4.63
CA ASP A 90 -12.92 -9.61 -4.94
C ASP A 90 -12.90 -8.74 -3.69
N ALA A 91 -12.29 -7.55 -3.82
CA ALA A 91 -12.40 -6.50 -2.83
C ALA A 91 -13.86 -6.06 -2.66
N THR A 92 -14.30 -5.99 -1.40
CA THR A 92 -15.62 -5.50 -1.01
C THR A 92 -15.57 -4.03 -0.63
N GLU A 93 -16.74 -3.39 -0.49
CA GLU A 93 -16.85 -2.01 0.02
C GLU A 93 -16.21 -1.83 1.41
N ALA A 94 -16.25 -2.87 2.26
CA ALA A 94 -15.60 -2.85 3.56
C ALA A 94 -14.06 -2.80 3.42
N ASN A 95 -13.50 -3.54 2.46
CA ASN A 95 -12.07 -3.51 2.17
C ASN A 95 -11.64 -2.16 1.59
N GLU A 96 -12.46 -1.56 0.71
CA GLU A 96 -12.23 -0.21 0.19
C GLU A 96 -12.21 0.84 1.31
N ARG A 97 -13.14 0.72 2.26
CA ARG A 97 -13.20 1.63 3.42
C ARG A 97 -11.96 1.51 4.31
N ALA A 98 -11.52 0.30 4.60
CA ALA A 98 -10.29 0.06 5.36
C ALA A 98 -9.06 0.63 4.64
N ALA A 99 -8.96 0.43 3.33
CA ALA A 99 -7.90 1.01 2.52
C ALA A 99 -7.94 2.55 2.55
N ALA A 100 -9.13 3.16 2.50
CA ALA A 100 -9.30 4.61 2.61
C ALA A 100 -8.89 5.15 3.99
N GLU A 101 -9.05 4.36 5.06
CA GLU A 101 -8.54 4.72 6.40
C GLU A 101 -7.01 4.72 6.44
N VAL A 102 -6.35 3.71 5.85
CA VAL A 102 -4.89 3.68 5.72
C VAL A 102 -4.37 4.88 4.94
N VAL A 103 -5.02 5.22 3.81
CA VAL A 103 -4.66 6.39 3.00
C VAL A 103 -4.81 7.68 3.81
N ARG A 104 -5.91 7.83 4.56
CA ARG A 104 -6.12 8.99 5.45
C ARG A 104 -5.05 9.07 6.54
N ALA A 105 -4.71 7.95 7.17
CA ALA A 105 -3.70 7.90 8.22
C ALA A 105 -2.32 8.28 7.69
N ALA A 106 -1.93 7.74 6.53
CA ALA A 106 -0.66 8.09 5.89
C ALA A 106 -0.61 9.57 5.49
N ARG A 107 -1.70 10.12 4.95
CA ARG A 107 -1.80 11.54 4.62
C ARG A 107 -1.67 12.42 5.86
N ALA A 108 -2.40 12.10 6.93
CA ALA A 108 -2.31 12.82 8.19
C ALA A 108 -0.89 12.79 8.75
N TYR A 109 -0.23 11.64 8.76
CA TYR A 109 1.19 11.55 9.18
C TYR A 109 2.10 12.47 8.34
N CYS A 110 1.93 12.50 7.01
CA CYS A 110 2.74 13.36 6.14
C CYS A 110 2.49 14.86 6.36
N GLU A 111 1.25 15.24 6.72
CA GLU A 111 0.85 16.62 6.99
C GLU A 111 1.27 17.09 8.40
N ASP A 112 1.13 16.21 9.40
CA ASP A 112 1.45 16.49 10.80
C ASP A 112 2.96 16.44 11.09
N TYR A 113 3.72 15.60 10.37
CA TYR A 113 5.16 15.40 10.55
C TYR A 113 5.96 15.64 9.24
N PRO A 114 5.91 16.85 8.67
CA PRO A 114 6.46 17.12 7.33
C PRO A 114 8.00 16.95 7.25
N GLU A 115 8.73 17.25 8.32
CA GLU A 115 10.18 17.08 8.37
C GLU A 115 10.60 15.60 8.41
N GLU A 116 9.93 14.80 9.26
CA GLU A 116 10.15 13.36 9.32
C GLU A 116 9.80 12.69 7.99
N TYR A 117 8.67 13.08 7.39
CA TYR A 117 8.27 12.59 6.08
C TYR A 117 9.30 12.96 5.00
N ALA A 118 9.85 14.18 5.00
CA ALA A 118 10.89 14.57 4.06
C ALA A 118 12.16 13.73 4.20
N LEU A 119 12.58 13.43 5.44
CA LEU A 119 13.72 12.55 5.71
C LEU A 119 13.45 11.12 5.23
N TRP A 120 12.28 10.56 5.57
CA TRP A 120 11.86 9.25 5.12
C TRP A 120 11.84 9.16 3.59
N ARG A 121 11.21 10.13 2.93
CA ARG A 121 11.12 10.19 1.45
C ARG A 121 12.49 10.30 0.79
N SER A 122 13.40 11.09 1.37
CA SER A 122 14.78 11.24 0.86
C SER A 122 15.57 9.94 0.99
N ALA A 123 15.46 9.25 2.13
CA ALA A 123 16.10 7.95 2.33
C ALA A 123 15.49 6.88 1.42
N ALA A 124 14.17 6.91 1.23
CA ALA A 124 13.42 6.03 0.35
C ALA A 124 13.63 6.33 -1.13
N GLY A 125 14.38 7.38 -1.50
CA GLY A 125 14.73 7.71 -2.88
C GLY A 125 16.13 7.25 -3.29
N ARG A 126 16.91 6.71 -2.36
CA ARG A 126 18.28 6.21 -2.60
C ARG A 126 18.29 4.77 -3.11
#